data_AF-A0A815VBJ2-F1
#
_entry.id   AF-A0A815VBJ2-F1
#
_cell.length_a   1.000
_cell.length_b   1.000
_cell.length_c   1.000
_cell.angle_alpha   90.00
_cell.angle_beta   90.00
_cell.angle_gamma   90.00
#
_symmetry.space_group_name_H-M   'P 1'
#
loop_
_entity.id
_entity.type
_entity.pdbx_description
1 polymer ?
#
loop_
_entity_poly.entity_id
_entity_poly.type
_entity_poly.pdbx_seq_one_letter_code
_entity_poly.pdbx_strand_id
1 'polypeptide(L)'
;MITKKIVFFVMVDVPTFQINQKELQNIVGFIHNKERVLKKYGAIKIQPNIQCKFALKKKPKKLVLHPITKRIAKVNSNNLIYSVRNISRNDKVNEQTAVISDECSPWSDLSSYLNNDQRQLNISYSLNSTFFLKKMAQVNFDIHRIPKMSLLRLAGKEIISECVPCVKRAHGIGAIFPLSCTEQHLFSLDYHHEGGIHHWYIIPNDKREALSRLINKEDSSICLDHGQIVIDPLFLDKHHIRYHRIKQCPNEFVVLSADALSQSFAEDASWSESIVFALPSWVEEGHASKPSSSCQCDIFNRSLSKTIDDTVFSKEMIQQYIKSYLDNNTNDKSIILKDQNYSSVMTTSTMDDMQSSSCNDEPIIPSNVKLMFSSQQVVPSHDSASNVSTTSLISNFLNEDGKYESDINNGQFQYQVLE
;
A
#
# COMPACT_ATOMS: atom_id res chain seq x y z
N MET A 1 30.53 27.78 -11.55
CA MET A 1 29.09 27.48 -11.67
C MET A 1 28.90 25.98 -11.68
N ILE A 2 28.23 25.41 -10.66
CA ILE A 2 27.82 23.99 -10.68
C ILE A 2 26.37 23.96 -11.13
N THR A 3 26.12 23.52 -12.36
CA THR A 3 24.76 23.30 -12.87
C THR A 3 24.12 22.15 -12.11
N LYS A 4 23.28 22.47 -11.11
CA LYS A 4 22.31 21.50 -10.55
C LYS A 4 21.41 21.04 -11.71
N LYS A 5 21.65 19.83 -12.24
CA LYS A 5 20.64 19.14 -13.04
C LYS A 5 19.44 18.92 -12.13
N ILE A 6 18.37 19.68 -12.34
CA ILE A 6 17.08 19.42 -11.73
C ILE A 6 16.55 18.15 -12.42
N VAL A 7 16.81 17.00 -11.82
CA VAL A 7 16.21 15.74 -12.26
C VAL A 7 14.77 15.77 -11.74
N PHE A 8 13.84 16.09 -12.63
CA PHE A 8 12.41 15.91 -12.36
C PHE A 8 12.12 14.41 -12.28
N PHE A 9 12.18 13.85 -11.08
CA PHE A 9 11.63 12.53 -10.82
C PHE A 9 10.11 12.64 -10.92
N VAL A 10 9.54 11.98 -11.93
CA VAL A 10 8.09 11.94 -12.14
C VAL A 10 7.49 10.99 -11.11
N MET A 11 7.26 11.55 -9.93
CA MET A 11 6.54 10.94 -8.83
C MET A 11 5.07 10.73 -9.27
N VAL A 12 4.69 9.49 -9.53
CA VAL A 12 3.32 9.15 -9.94
C VAL A 12 2.58 8.52 -8.78
N ASP A 13 1.55 9.20 -8.29
CA ASP A 13 0.63 8.65 -7.29
C ASP A 13 -0.07 7.41 -7.84
N VAL A 14 -0.32 6.45 -6.96
CA VAL A 14 -0.98 5.19 -7.35
C VAL A 14 -2.45 5.44 -7.73
N PRO A 15 -2.96 4.81 -8.80
CA PRO A 15 -4.37 4.90 -9.17
C PRO A 15 -5.32 4.55 -8.03
N THR A 16 -6.25 5.47 -7.76
CA THR A 16 -7.30 5.34 -6.77
C THR A 16 -8.62 5.03 -7.45
N PHE A 17 -9.35 4.02 -6.97
CA PHE A 17 -10.65 3.61 -7.51
C PHE A 17 -11.74 3.74 -6.45
N GLN A 18 -12.82 4.43 -6.78
CA GLN A 18 -14.04 4.39 -5.97
C GLN A 18 -14.83 3.13 -6.30
N ILE A 19 -15.40 2.47 -5.28
CA ILE A 19 -16.20 1.25 -5.45
C ILE A 19 -17.53 1.32 -4.70
N ASN A 20 -18.53 0.64 -5.25
CA ASN A 20 -19.84 0.46 -4.63
C ASN A 20 -19.96 -0.89 -3.87
N GLN A 21 -21.08 -1.10 -3.18
CA GLN A 21 -21.32 -2.30 -2.36
C GLN A 21 -21.24 -3.64 -3.15
N LYS A 22 -21.65 -3.69 -4.42
CA LYS A 22 -21.55 -4.90 -5.26
C LYS A 22 -20.09 -5.22 -5.59
N GLU A 23 -19.31 -4.19 -5.94
CA GLU A 23 -17.88 -4.31 -6.18
C GLU A 23 -17.11 -4.69 -4.91
N LEU A 24 -17.48 -4.13 -3.75
CA LEU A 24 -16.89 -4.52 -2.45
C LEU A 24 -17.22 -5.98 -2.09
N GLN A 25 -18.44 -6.45 -2.36
CA GLN A 25 -18.82 -7.85 -2.15
C GLN A 25 -18.11 -8.82 -3.10
N ASN A 26 -17.59 -8.36 -4.25
CA ASN A 26 -16.71 -9.10 -5.14
C ASN A 26 -15.34 -8.42 -5.32
N ILE A 27 -14.72 -7.98 -4.22
CA ILE A 27 -13.48 -7.18 -4.31
C ILE A 27 -12.34 -7.94 -5.00
N VAL A 28 -12.27 -9.27 -4.89
CA VAL A 28 -11.25 -10.08 -5.57
C VAL A 28 -11.43 -10.03 -7.10
N GLY A 29 -12.66 -10.17 -7.59
CA GLY A 29 -12.98 -9.98 -9.02
C GLY A 29 -12.74 -8.54 -9.49
N PHE A 30 -13.04 -7.54 -8.65
CA PHE A 30 -12.69 -6.15 -8.93
C PHE A 30 -11.17 -5.95 -9.09
N ILE A 31 -10.38 -6.48 -8.15
CA ILE A 31 -8.91 -6.37 -8.16
C ILE A 31 -8.32 -7.07 -9.40
N HIS A 32 -8.78 -8.27 -9.74
CA HIS A 32 -8.40 -8.99 -10.97
C HIS A 32 -8.65 -8.12 -12.22
N ASN A 33 -9.82 -7.49 -12.31
CA ASN A 33 -10.14 -6.59 -13.43
C ASN A 33 -9.28 -5.30 -13.47
N LYS A 34 -8.54 -4.99 -12.40
CA LYS A 34 -7.56 -3.89 -12.34
C LYS A 34 -6.10 -4.38 -12.29
N GLU A 35 -5.86 -5.69 -12.44
CA GLU A 35 -4.56 -6.31 -12.16
C GLU A 35 -3.41 -5.77 -13.02
N ARG A 36 -3.67 -5.46 -14.29
CA ARG A 36 -2.68 -4.79 -15.17
C ARG A 36 -2.19 -3.45 -14.60
N VAL A 37 -3.07 -2.72 -13.92
CA VAL A 37 -2.74 -1.46 -13.26
C VAL A 37 -2.00 -1.74 -11.94
N LEU A 38 -2.53 -2.67 -11.14
CA LEU A 38 -1.92 -3.12 -9.88
C LEU A 38 -0.45 -3.53 -10.05
N LYS A 39 -0.15 -4.38 -11.03
CA LYS A 39 1.23 -4.81 -11.33
C LYS A 39 2.11 -3.66 -11.81
N LYS A 40 1.59 -2.80 -12.70
CA LYS A 40 2.33 -1.62 -13.20
C LYS A 40 2.80 -0.73 -12.05
N TYR A 41 1.94 -0.46 -11.06
CA TYR A 41 2.21 0.46 -9.95
C TYR A 41 2.69 -0.24 -8.66
N GLY A 42 2.72 -1.57 -8.63
CA GLY A 42 2.94 -2.37 -7.42
C GLY A 42 1.77 -2.36 -6.43
N ALA A 43 0.84 -1.40 -6.55
CA ALA A 43 -0.33 -1.26 -5.69
C ALA A 43 -1.52 -0.62 -6.44
N ILE A 44 -2.72 -0.66 -5.83
CA ILE A 44 -3.85 0.25 -6.12
C ILE A 44 -4.46 0.73 -4.80
N LYS A 45 -5.05 1.94 -4.78
CA LYS A 45 -5.91 2.39 -3.68
C LYS A 45 -7.38 2.16 -4.04
N ILE A 46 -8.18 1.72 -3.07
CA ILE A 46 -9.62 1.54 -3.23
C ILE A 46 -10.35 2.37 -2.15
N GLN A 47 -11.31 3.17 -2.60
CA GLN A 47 -12.17 4.05 -1.80
C GLN A 47 -13.62 3.51 -1.81
N PRO A 48 -14.07 2.84 -0.75
CA PRO A 48 -15.46 2.42 -0.62
C PRO A 48 -16.38 3.65 -0.51
N ASN A 49 -17.48 3.66 -1.26
CA ASN A 49 -18.47 4.74 -1.13
C ASN A 49 -19.26 4.63 0.19
N ILE A 50 -20.02 5.67 0.54
CA ILE A 50 -20.79 5.73 1.81
C ILE A 50 -21.90 4.67 1.94
N GLN A 51 -22.26 3.97 0.85
CA GLN A 51 -23.24 2.88 0.87
C GLN A 51 -22.61 1.52 1.22
N CYS A 52 -21.27 1.43 1.19
CA CYS A 52 -20.54 0.21 1.52
C CYS A 52 -20.72 -0.20 2.99
N LYS A 53 -21.12 -1.45 3.22
CA LYS A 53 -21.42 -1.99 4.55
C LYS A 53 -20.36 -2.99 4.98
N PHE A 54 -19.72 -2.71 6.10
CA PHE A 54 -18.67 -3.52 6.70
C PHE A 54 -19.21 -4.31 7.90
N ALA A 55 -18.65 -5.51 8.12
CA ALA A 55 -18.97 -6.35 9.26
C ALA A 55 -18.13 -5.95 10.49
N LEU A 56 -18.07 -4.67 10.88
CA LEU A 56 -17.17 -4.23 11.96
C LEU A 56 -17.72 -4.50 13.38
N LYS A 57 -16.82 -4.77 14.33
CA LYS A 57 -17.13 -4.93 15.76
C LYS A 57 -17.57 -3.59 16.36
N LYS A 58 -18.85 -3.48 16.75
CA LYS A 58 -19.42 -2.30 17.45
C LYS A 58 -18.63 -1.85 18.69
N LYS A 59 -17.98 -2.78 19.38
CA LYS A 59 -16.95 -2.53 20.39
C LYS A 59 -15.82 -3.51 20.12
N PRO A 60 -14.64 -3.09 19.63
CA PRO A 60 -13.49 -3.98 19.63
C PRO A 60 -13.24 -4.41 21.09
N LYS A 61 -12.99 -5.70 21.33
CA LYS A 61 -12.32 -6.09 22.59
C LYS A 61 -11.05 -5.26 22.67
N LYS A 62 -10.77 -4.64 23.83
CA LYS A 62 -9.64 -3.73 24.02
C LYS A 62 -8.34 -4.50 23.74
N LEU A 63 -7.88 -4.45 22.49
CA LEU A 63 -6.74 -5.21 22.00
C LEU A 63 -5.49 -4.47 22.48
N VAL A 64 -4.97 -4.87 23.63
CA VAL A 64 -3.77 -4.27 24.19
C VAL A 64 -2.57 -4.85 23.44
N LEU A 65 -2.09 -4.10 22.45
CA LEU A 65 -0.80 -4.34 21.81
C LEU A 65 0.23 -3.39 22.41
N HIS A 66 1.45 -3.89 22.56
CA HIS A 66 2.64 -3.13 22.97
C HIS A 66 3.59 -2.97 21.77
N PRO A 67 4.36 -1.88 21.68
CA PRO A 67 5.34 -1.69 20.61
C PRO A 67 6.33 -2.87 20.52
N ILE A 68 6.74 -3.22 19.31
CA ILE A 68 7.83 -4.19 19.13
C ILE A 68 9.15 -3.59 19.61
N THR A 69 9.99 -4.42 20.23
CA THR A 69 11.31 -4.04 20.75
C THR A 69 12.37 -3.96 19.64
N LYS A 70 12.06 -3.22 18.57
CA LYS A 70 12.92 -3.01 17.40
C LYS A 70 13.24 -1.52 17.22
N ARG A 71 14.49 -1.23 16.83
CA ARG A 71 15.03 0.10 16.56
C ARG A 71 15.58 0.23 15.15
N ILE A 72 15.58 1.46 14.65
CA ILE A 72 16.25 1.88 13.42
C ILE A 72 17.70 2.27 13.75
N ALA A 73 18.66 1.76 12.99
CA ALA A 73 20.08 2.08 13.10
C ALA A 73 20.71 2.19 11.70
N LYS A 74 21.58 3.19 11.48
CA LYS A 74 22.29 3.38 10.20
C LYS A 74 23.04 2.09 9.81
N VAL A 75 22.98 1.69 8.53
CA VAL A 75 23.75 0.54 8.02
C VAL A 75 25.19 0.94 7.81
N ASN A 76 25.40 1.95 6.95
CA ASN A 76 26.69 2.45 6.48
C ASN A 76 26.75 4.00 6.59
N SER A 77 27.83 4.60 6.09
CA SER A 77 27.96 6.05 5.91
C SER A 77 26.96 6.65 4.91
N ASN A 78 26.35 5.83 4.05
CA ASN A 78 25.17 6.20 3.27
C ASN A 78 23.97 6.41 4.23
N ASN A 79 23.76 7.66 4.66
CA ASN A 79 22.65 8.11 5.53
C ASN A 79 21.24 7.99 4.90
N LEU A 80 21.01 7.00 4.04
CA LEU A 80 19.76 6.78 3.30
C LEU A 80 19.27 5.32 3.37
N ILE A 81 20.03 4.41 3.98
CA ILE A 81 19.59 3.04 4.30
C ILE A 81 19.80 2.79 5.78
N TYR A 82 18.77 2.29 6.44
CA TYR A 82 18.77 2.02 7.87
C TYR A 82 18.33 0.58 8.15
N SER A 83 19.08 -0.13 8.99
CA SER A 83 18.76 -1.46 9.49
C SER A 83 17.76 -1.42 10.64
N VAL A 84 16.91 -2.43 10.71
CA VAL A 84 16.01 -2.72 11.83
C VAL A 84 16.67 -3.78 12.73
N ARG A 85 16.89 -3.45 14.01
CA ARG A 85 17.59 -4.32 14.97
C ARG A 85 16.79 -4.49 16.25
N ASN A 86 17.02 -5.57 16.99
CA ASN A 86 16.51 -5.72 18.36
C ASN A 86 17.09 -4.61 19.26
N ILE A 87 16.28 -4.11 20.19
CA ILE A 87 16.75 -3.26 21.30
C ILE A 87 17.41 -4.17 22.33
N SER A 88 18.67 -3.90 22.67
CA SER A 88 19.40 -4.62 23.72
C SER A 88 19.11 -4.03 25.10
N ARG A 89 19.32 -4.80 26.18
CA ARG A 89 19.09 -4.32 27.56
C ARG A 89 19.94 -3.11 27.97
N ASN A 90 21.00 -2.80 27.22
CA ASN A 90 21.91 -1.69 27.50
C ASN A 90 21.65 -0.46 26.59
N ASP A 91 20.76 -0.56 25.61
CA ASP A 91 20.42 0.57 24.74
C ASP A 91 19.57 1.59 25.51
N LYS A 92 20.05 2.83 25.59
CA LYS A 92 19.27 3.95 26.14
C LYS A 92 18.17 4.31 25.15
N VAL A 93 16.91 4.07 25.53
CA VAL A 93 15.75 4.51 24.76
C VAL A 93 15.48 5.99 25.03
N ASN A 94 15.47 6.80 23.98
CA ASN A 94 15.04 8.19 24.03
C ASN A 94 13.62 8.28 23.44
N GLU A 95 12.60 8.48 24.27
CA GLU A 95 11.23 8.74 23.81
C GLU A 95 11.13 10.18 23.32
N GLN A 96 11.58 10.43 22.08
CA GLN A 96 11.43 11.72 21.43
C GLN A 96 10.28 11.69 20.42
N THR A 97 9.35 12.63 20.57
CA THR A 97 8.21 12.83 19.69
C THR A 97 8.70 13.36 18.35
N ALA A 98 8.46 12.61 17.27
CA ALA A 98 8.70 13.12 15.91
C ALA A 98 7.76 14.29 15.61
N VAL A 99 8.22 15.29 14.86
CA VAL A 99 7.41 16.44 14.43
C VAL A 99 7.15 16.30 12.94
N ILE A 100 5.95 15.87 12.58
CA ILE A 100 5.58 15.75 11.16
C ILE A 100 5.04 17.08 10.65
N SER A 101 5.90 17.84 9.96
CA SER A 101 5.53 19.07 9.26
C SER A 101 5.03 18.82 7.84
N ASP A 102 5.52 17.75 7.20
CA ASP A 102 5.26 17.39 5.81
C ASP A 102 5.62 15.91 5.54
N GLU A 103 5.37 15.44 4.31
CA GLU A 103 5.61 14.05 3.88
C GLU A 103 7.09 13.63 3.82
N CYS A 104 8.01 14.60 3.75
CA CYS A 104 9.45 14.39 3.68
C CYS A 104 10.11 14.49 5.07
N SER A 105 9.44 15.12 6.05
CA SER A 105 9.97 15.31 7.39
C SER A 105 10.29 13.99 8.11
N PRO A 106 9.51 12.88 8.04
CA PRO A 106 9.86 11.64 8.72
C PRO A 106 11.18 11.02 8.27
N TRP A 107 11.58 11.27 7.01
CA TRP A 107 12.83 10.80 6.39
C TRP A 107 13.98 11.76 6.71
N SER A 108 13.72 13.07 6.61
CA SER A 108 14.65 14.12 7.02
C SER A 108 15.03 13.98 8.50
N ASP A 109 14.06 13.65 9.36
CA ASP A 109 14.21 13.33 10.77
C ASP A 109 15.07 12.07 10.98
N LEU A 110 14.88 11.00 10.20
CA LEU A 110 15.76 9.82 10.30
C LEU A 110 17.24 10.20 10.06
N SER A 111 17.48 11.10 9.11
CA SER A 111 18.85 11.55 8.79
C SER A 111 19.49 12.39 9.91
N SER A 112 18.69 13.21 10.62
CA SER A 112 19.15 14.15 11.65
C SER A 112 19.24 13.53 13.04
N TYR A 113 18.22 12.79 13.48
CA TYR A 113 18.13 12.23 14.84
C TYR A 113 19.11 11.08 15.08
N LEU A 114 19.47 10.30 14.06
CA LEU A 114 20.38 9.15 14.20
C LEU A 114 21.87 9.52 14.39
N ASN A 115 22.15 10.77 14.77
CA ASN A 115 23.44 11.18 15.32
C ASN A 115 23.50 11.08 16.87
N ASN A 116 22.35 10.99 17.55
CA ASN A 116 22.21 10.97 19.02
C ASN A 116 21.39 9.76 19.53
N ASP A 117 21.67 8.57 18.98
CA ASP A 117 21.07 7.27 19.32
C ASP A 117 19.57 7.02 18.99
N GLN A 118 19.37 6.12 18.02
CA GLN A 118 18.35 5.04 18.02
C GLN A 118 16.85 5.41 18.14
N ARG A 119 16.18 5.64 17.00
CA ARG A 119 14.71 5.76 16.91
C ARG A 119 14.02 4.37 16.96
N GLN A 120 12.97 4.22 17.77
CA GLN A 120 12.11 3.02 17.75
C GLN A 120 11.15 3.01 16.55
N LEU A 121 10.67 1.83 16.14
CA LEU A 121 9.65 1.74 15.08
C LEU A 121 8.25 2.21 15.53
N ASN A 122 7.93 2.13 16.83
CA ASN A 122 6.62 2.51 17.39
C ASN A 122 5.41 1.82 16.73
N ILE A 123 5.59 0.60 16.22
CA ILE A 123 4.54 -0.25 15.63
C ILE A 123 4.30 -1.51 16.46
N SER A 124 3.15 -2.14 16.25
CA SER A 124 2.90 -3.51 16.71
C SER A 124 1.98 -4.28 15.78
N TYR A 125 2.10 -5.61 15.81
CA TYR A 125 1.34 -6.54 14.98
C TYR A 125 0.60 -7.53 15.88
N SER A 126 -0.55 -8.01 15.42
CA SER A 126 -1.30 -9.08 16.07
C SER A 126 -1.87 -10.03 15.01
N LEU A 127 -1.29 -11.23 14.92
CA LEU A 127 -1.76 -12.31 14.05
C LEU A 127 -3.07 -12.90 14.58
N ASN A 128 -3.89 -13.43 13.66
CA ASN A 128 -5.20 -14.04 13.97
C ASN A 128 -6.13 -13.11 14.80
N SER A 129 -5.90 -11.81 14.68
CA SER A 129 -6.65 -10.75 15.32
C SER A 129 -7.33 -9.91 14.26
N THR A 130 -8.48 -9.35 14.60
CA THR A 130 -9.38 -8.74 13.63
C THR A 130 -10.36 -7.78 14.29
N PHE A 131 -10.78 -6.75 13.58
CA PHE A 131 -11.91 -5.91 13.95
C PHE A 131 -13.21 -6.29 13.23
N PHE A 132 -13.19 -7.29 12.33
CA PHE A 132 -14.37 -7.81 11.64
C PHE A 132 -15.14 -8.88 12.45
N LEU A 133 -16.44 -9.00 12.15
CA LEU A 133 -17.44 -9.88 12.77
C LEU A 133 -17.84 -10.99 11.78
N LYS A 134 -17.23 -12.17 11.94
CA LYS A 134 -17.59 -13.39 11.19
C LYS A 134 -19.10 -13.69 11.13
N LYS A 135 -19.88 -13.28 12.15
CA LYS A 135 -21.35 -13.48 12.21
C LYS A 135 -22.16 -12.64 11.20
N MET A 136 -21.63 -11.52 10.70
CA MET A 136 -22.34 -10.65 9.73
C MET A 136 -21.80 -10.78 8.29
N ALA A 137 -20.83 -11.66 8.08
CA ALA A 137 -20.08 -11.86 6.84
C ALA A 137 -20.91 -12.28 5.61
N GLN A 138 -22.16 -12.71 5.79
CA GLN A 138 -23.07 -13.05 4.69
C GLN A 138 -23.69 -11.81 4.03
N VAL A 139 -23.84 -10.70 4.76
CA VAL A 139 -24.54 -9.49 4.30
C VAL A 139 -23.55 -8.35 4.03
N ASN A 140 -22.61 -8.16 4.96
CA ASN A 140 -21.62 -7.08 4.93
C ASN A 140 -20.24 -7.62 4.54
N PHE A 141 -19.35 -6.73 4.10
CA PHE A 141 -17.96 -7.05 3.82
C PHE A 141 -17.23 -7.56 5.07
N ASP A 142 -16.53 -8.69 4.92
CA ASP A 142 -15.67 -9.29 5.94
C ASP A 142 -14.35 -9.70 5.30
N ILE A 143 -13.24 -9.13 5.78
CA ILE A 143 -11.90 -9.38 5.28
C ILE A 143 -11.50 -10.86 5.38
N HIS A 144 -12.06 -11.63 6.33
CA HIS A 144 -11.82 -13.08 6.46
C HIS A 144 -12.25 -13.89 5.23
N ARG A 145 -13.13 -13.36 4.38
CA ARG A 145 -13.61 -14.07 3.19
C ARG A 145 -12.59 -14.07 2.04
N ILE A 146 -11.63 -13.14 2.06
CA ILE A 146 -10.76 -12.86 0.91
C ILE A 146 -9.94 -14.08 0.46
N PRO A 147 -9.23 -14.84 1.33
CA PRO A 147 -8.49 -16.03 0.90
C PRO A 147 -9.39 -17.07 0.22
N LYS A 148 -10.59 -17.30 0.75
CA LYS A 148 -11.59 -18.25 0.20
C LYS A 148 -12.23 -17.76 -1.11
N MET A 149 -12.22 -16.46 -1.38
CA MET A 149 -12.68 -15.87 -2.64
C MET A 149 -11.55 -15.82 -3.70
N SER A 150 -10.30 -15.95 -3.26
CA SER A 150 -9.09 -15.94 -4.08
C SER A 150 -8.72 -17.33 -4.63
N LEU A 151 -7.67 -17.40 -5.45
CA LEU A 151 -7.13 -18.65 -5.99
C LEU A 151 -6.72 -19.63 -4.87
N LEU A 152 -6.34 -19.13 -3.68
CA LEU A 152 -6.02 -19.94 -2.49
C LEU A 152 -7.15 -20.90 -2.06
N ARG A 153 -8.38 -20.71 -2.55
CA ARG A 153 -9.45 -21.69 -2.40
C ARG A 153 -9.06 -23.09 -2.90
N LEU A 154 -8.22 -23.18 -3.93
CA LEU A 154 -7.77 -24.43 -4.54
C LEU A 154 -6.75 -25.18 -3.67
N ALA A 155 -5.97 -24.46 -2.85
CA ALA A 155 -4.99 -25.04 -1.92
C ALA A 155 -5.59 -25.68 -0.65
N GLY A 156 -6.93 -25.79 -0.59
CA GLY A 156 -7.63 -26.49 0.48
C GLY A 156 -7.77 -25.71 1.79
N LYS A 157 -8.48 -26.32 2.74
CA LYS A 157 -8.90 -25.65 3.99
C LYS A 157 -7.74 -25.31 4.93
N GLU A 158 -6.65 -26.07 4.88
CA GLU A 158 -5.49 -25.89 5.76
C GLU A 158 -4.76 -24.59 5.45
N ILE A 159 -4.32 -24.39 4.20
CA ILE A 159 -3.68 -23.15 3.74
C ILE A 159 -4.57 -21.93 3.99
N ILE A 160 -5.87 -22.02 3.69
CA ILE A 160 -6.84 -20.95 3.95
C ILE A 160 -6.93 -20.61 5.45
N SER A 161 -6.75 -21.59 6.34
CA SER A 161 -6.77 -21.37 7.80
C SER A 161 -5.51 -20.69 8.34
N GLU A 162 -4.38 -20.81 7.64
CA GLU A 162 -3.14 -20.10 7.95
C GLU A 162 -3.14 -18.66 7.40
N CYS A 163 -3.91 -18.39 6.34
CA CYS A 163 -4.15 -17.05 5.78
C CYS A 163 -5.08 -16.19 6.67
N VAL A 164 -4.66 -15.97 7.92
CA VAL A 164 -5.38 -15.15 8.90
C VAL A 164 -5.16 -13.64 8.68
N PRO A 165 -6.12 -12.77 9.04
CA PRO A 165 -5.83 -11.35 9.10
C PRO A 165 -4.81 -11.05 10.20
N CYS A 166 -4.13 -9.93 10.02
CA CYS A 166 -3.21 -9.37 10.98
C CYS A 166 -3.55 -7.90 11.20
N VAL A 167 -3.88 -7.56 12.46
CA VAL A 167 -4.05 -6.18 12.89
C VAL A 167 -2.68 -5.55 13.08
N LYS A 168 -2.50 -4.35 12.54
CA LYS A 168 -1.36 -3.46 12.70
C LYS A 168 -1.78 -2.25 13.52
N ARG A 169 -0.87 -1.75 14.35
CA ARG A 169 -1.04 -0.54 15.13
C ARG A 169 0.20 0.34 15.00
N ALA A 170 0.01 1.61 14.64
CA ALA A 170 0.96 2.67 14.96
C ALA A 170 0.64 3.20 16.36
N HIS A 171 1.67 3.40 17.19
CA HIS A 171 1.49 3.86 18.57
C HIS A 171 1.49 5.38 18.72
N GLY A 172 1.88 6.12 17.68
CA GLY A 172 1.92 7.58 17.66
C GLY A 172 2.56 8.11 16.39
N ILE A 173 2.81 9.42 16.40
CA ILE A 173 3.41 10.19 15.30
C ILE A 173 4.73 9.56 14.83
N GLY A 174 4.84 9.34 13.52
CA GLY A 174 6.06 8.84 12.90
C GLY A 174 6.39 7.40 13.24
N ALA A 175 5.41 6.56 13.58
CA ALA A 175 5.60 5.11 13.58
C ALA A 175 5.90 4.62 12.15
N ILE A 176 6.92 3.77 11.99
CA ILE A 176 7.42 3.32 10.69
C ILE A 176 7.26 1.81 10.55
N PHE A 177 6.63 1.38 9.46
CA PHE A 177 6.54 0.00 9.00
C PHE A 177 7.68 -0.27 8.00
N PRO A 178 8.66 -1.13 8.32
CA PRO A 178 9.85 -1.38 7.49
C PRO A 178 9.55 -1.96 6.10
N LEU A 179 10.54 -1.84 5.21
CA LEU A 179 10.48 -2.39 3.85
C LEU A 179 10.35 -3.92 3.90
N SER A 180 9.21 -4.40 3.43
CA SER A 180 8.84 -5.80 3.46
C SER A 180 8.08 -6.22 2.20
N CYS A 181 8.09 -7.53 1.96
CA CYS A 181 7.19 -8.20 1.04
C CYS A 181 6.10 -8.93 1.84
N THR A 182 5.03 -9.30 1.17
CA THR A 182 4.08 -10.30 1.64
C THR A 182 4.70 -11.68 1.73
N GLU A 183 4.28 -12.45 2.74
CA GLU A 183 4.61 -13.87 2.88
C GLU A 183 4.29 -14.64 1.60
N GLN A 184 5.20 -15.52 1.17
CA GLN A 184 5.09 -16.31 -0.07
C GLN A 184 4.78 -15.47 -1.32
N HIS A 185 5.20 -14.21 -1.33
CA HIS A 185 5.01 -13.25 -2.44
C HIS A 185 3.53 -13.07 -2.87
N LEU A 186 2.59 -13.36 -1.97
CA LEU A 186 1.14 -13.26 -2.21
C LEU A 186 0.68 -11.81 -2.46
N PHE A 187 -0.53 -11.61 -2.98
CA PHE A 187 -1.17 -10.29 -2.91
C PHE A 187 -1.57 -9.99 -1.46
N SER A 188 -1.69 -8.71 -1.10
CA SER A 188 -2.31 -8.34 0.17
C SER A 188 -3.33 -7.21 0.03
N LEU A 189 -4.37 -7.28 0.87
CA LEU A 189 -5.38 -6.27 1.04
C LEU A 189 -5.24 -5.71 2.46
N ASP A 190 -4.98 -4.41 2.57
CA ASP A 190 -4.94 -3.68 3.82
C ASP A 190 -6.14 -2.75 3.93
N TYR A 191 -6.85 -2.78 5.06
CA TYR A 191 -7.93 -1.85 5.41
C TYR A 191 -7.52 -1.00 6.60
N HIS A 192 -7.53 0.32 6.45
CA HIS A 192 -7.25 1.24 7.54
C HIS A 192 -8.55 1.56 8.29
N HIS A 193 -8.61 1.23 9.58
CA HIS A 193 -9.82 1.36 10.39
C HIS A 193 -9.99 2.79 10.93
N GLU A 194 -8.98 3.31 11.63
CA GLU A 194 -9.05 4.59 12.34
C GLU A 194 -7.66 5.16 12.64
N GLY A 195 -7.58 6.47 12.92
CA GLY A 195 -6.36 7.18 13.34
C GLY A 195 -5.73 8.07 12.25
N GLY A 196 -4.46 8.41 12.43
CA GLY A 196 -3.69 9.22 11.48
C GLY A 196 -3.37 8.51 10.16
N ILE A 197 -3.15 9.29 9.09
CA ILE A 197 -2.96 8.81 7.71
C ILE A 197 -1.70 7.93 7.59
N HIS A 198 -1.80 6.88 6.78
CA HIS A 198 -0.64 6.05 6.40
C HIS A 198 -0.08 6.50 5.05
N HIS A 199 1.21 6.83 5.02
CA HIS A 199 1.97 7.16 3.82
C HIS A 199 2.80 5.98 3.38
N TRP A 200 2.41 5.34 2.28
CA TRP A 200 3.06 4.16 1.73
C TRP A 200 4.05 4.53 0.63
N TYR A 201 5.14 3.78 0.56
CA TYR A 201 6.13 3.80 -0.51
C TYR A 201 6.21 2.38 -1.09
N ILE A 202 5.80 2.24 -2.35
CA ILE A 202 5.62 0.97 -3.04
C ILE A 202 6.66 0.84 -4.14
N ILE A 203 7.43 -0.23 -4.13
CA ILE A 203 8.42 -0.54 -5.16
C ILE A 203 7.89 -1.74 -5.96
N PRO A 204 7.50 -1.56 -7.23
CA PRO A 204 6.94 -2.64 -8.03
C PRO A 204 7.95 -3.76 -8.29
N ASN A 205 7.44 -4.98 -8.49
CA ASN A 205 8.23 -6.19 -8.74
C ASN A 205 9.30 -5.99 -9.85
N ASP A 206 8.99 -5.27 -10.93
CA ASP A 206 9.94 -4.97 -12.03
C ASP A 206 11.14 -4.09 -11.65
N LYS A 207 11.21 -3.62 -10.39
CA LYS A 207 12.35 -2.89 -9.81
C LYS A 207 13.00 -3.63 -8.64
N ARG A 208 12.40 -4.71 -8.15
CA ARG A 208 12.87 -5.52 -7.01
C ARG A 208 14.29 -6.03 -7.21
N GLU A 209 14.60 -6.59 -8.38
CA GLU A 209 15.94 -7.12 -8.66
C GLU A 209 17.01 -6.00 -8.72
N ALA A 210 16.67 -4.87 -9.35
CA ALA A 210 17.56 -3.71 -9.42
C ALA A 210 17.86 -3.16 -8.01
N LEU A 211 16.86 -3.08 -7.14
CA LEU A 211 17.04 -2.71 -5.73
C LEU A 211 17.89 -3.74 -4.97
N SER A 212 17.62 -5.03 -5.11
CA SER A 212 18.41 -6.09 -4.47
C SER A 212 19.89 -6.03 -4.86
N ARG A 213 20.20 -5.80 -6.15
CA ARG A 213 21.59 -5.61 -6.62
C ARG A 213 22.28 -4.36 -6.05
N LEU A 214 21.53 -3.37 -5.57
CA LEU A 214 22.07 -2.19 -4.88
C LEU A 214 22.27 -2.47 -3.39
N ILE A 215 21.25 -3.01 -2.72
CA ILE A 215 21.32 -3.36 -1.30
C ILE A 215 22.41 -4.41 -1.04
N ASN A 216 22.53 -5.44 -1.88
CA ASN A 216 23.57 -6.46 -1.75
C ASN A 216 25.02 -5.93 -1.90
N LYS A 217 25.22 -4.72 -2.44
CA LYS A 217 26.53 -4.04 -2.48
C LYS A 217 26.83 -3.26 -1.21
N GLU A 218 25.81 -2.83 -0.48
CA GLU A 218 25.93 -2.16 0.81
C GLU A 218 26.06 -3.18 1.95
N ASP A 219 25.24 -4.23 1.91
CA ASP A 219 25.27 -5.38 2.81
C ASP A 219 24.48 -6.56 2.20
N SER A 220 25.18 -7.64 1.83
CA SER A 220 24.60 -8.84 1.21
C SER A 220 23.82 -9.74 2.16
N SER A 221 23.82 -9.47 3.47
CA SER A 221 23.02 -10.20 4.46
C SER A 221 21.57 -9.69 4.56
N ILE A 222 21.25 -8.55 3.94
CA ILE A 222 19.94 -7.90 4.04
C ILE A 222 18.93 -8.56 3.11
N CYS A 223 17.90 -9.17 3.71
CA CYS A 223 16.69 -9.57 3.02
C CYS A 223 15.68 -8.41 2.91
N LEU A 224 15.11 -8.24 1.71
CA LEU A 224 14.09 -7.22 1.43
C LEU A 224 12.67 -7.62 1.90
N ASP A 225 12.44 -8.91 2.15
CA ASP A 225 11.09 -9.43 2.44
C ASP A 225 10.68 -9.23 3.91
N HIS A 226 11.62 -9.46 4.82
CA HIS A 226 11.32 -9.62 6.25
C HIS A 226 11.55 -8.34 7.06
N GLY A 227 11.38 -7.16 6.47
CA GLY A 227 11.36 -5.90 7.22
C GLY A 227 12.69 -5.52 7.88
N GLN A 228 13.81 -5.97 7.31
CA GLN A 228 15.14 -5.74 7.88
C GLN A 228 15.69 -4.33 7.69
N ILE A 229 15.09 -3.56 6.78
CA ILE A 229 15.53 -2.20 6.46
C ILE A 229 14.38 -1.21 6.34
N VAL A 230 14.75 0.05 6.51
CA VAL A 230 13.99 1.23 6.15
C VAL A 230 14.85 1.98 5.13
N ILE A 231 14.29 2.29 3.96
CA ILE A 231 15.01 3.00 2.89
C ILE A 231 14.48 4.43 2.81
N ASP A 232 15.35 5.42 2.84
CA ASP A 232 14.98 6.80 2.51
C ASP A 232 14.61 6.87 1.01
N PRO A 233 13.45 7.42 0.62
CA PRO A 233 13.07 7.58 -0.79
C PRO A 233 14.13 8.26 -1.67
N LEU A 234 14.96 9.15 -1.09
CA LEU A 234 16.09 9.78 -1.79
C LEU A 234 17.15 8.77 -2.26
N PHE A 235 17.27 7.60 -1.62
CA PHE A 235 18.10 6.50 -2.13
C PHE A 235 17.53 5.95 -3.44
N LEU A 236 16.21 5.76 -3.50
CA LEU A 236 15.52 5.23 -4.66
C LEU A 236 15.65 6.21 -5.84
N ASP A 237 15.45 7.51 -5.59
CA ASP A 237 15.68 8.58 -6.58
C ASP A 237 17.13 8.58 -7.07
N LYS A 238 18.11 8.66 -6.15
CA LYS A 238 19.55 8.67 -6.47
C LYS A 238 19.99 7.51 -7.36
N HIS A 239 19.34 6.36 -7.22
CA HIS A 239 19.64 5.15 -7.99
C HIS A 239 18.62 4.84 -9.11
N HIS A 240 17.72 5.77 -9.42
CA HIS A 240 16.66 5.65 -10.44
C HIS A 240 15.75 4.41 -10.27
N ILE A 241 15.57 3.97 -9.02
CA ILE A 241 14.61 2.92 -8.65
C ILE A 241 13.23 3.54 -8.54
N ARG A 242 12.40 3.31 -9.55
CA ARG A 242 11.00 3.76 -9.57
C ARG A 242 10.22 3.19 -8.39
N TYR A 243 9.61 4.08 -7.62
CA TYR A 243 8.62 3.77 -6.58
C TYR A 243 7.36 4.62 -6.77
N HIS A 244 6.31 4.28 -6.06
CA HIS A 244 5.03 4.98 -6.04
C HIS A 244 4.59 5.27 -4.61
N ARG A 245 3.66 6.22 -4.44
CA ARG A 245 3.17 6.62 -3.13
C ARG A 245 1.65 6.51 -3.01
N ILE A 246 1.19 6.22 -1.79
CA ILE A 246 -0.23 6.24 -1.42
C ILE A 246 -0.37 6.97 -0.09
N LYS A 247 -1.27 7.97 -0.04
CA LYS A 247 -1.92 8.38 1.21
C LYS A 247 -3.17 7.53 1.42
N GLN A 248 -3.17 6.73 2.49
CA GLN A 248 -4.32 5.93 2.91
C GLN A 248 -4.94 6.60 4.14
N CYS A 249 -6.15 7.12 3.97
CA CYS A 249 -6.99 7.67 5.03
C CYS A 249 -7.87 6.57 5.66
N PRO A 250 -8.45 6.80 6.85
CA PRO A 250 -9.38 5.86 7.46
C PRO A 250 -10.54 5.47 6.54
N ASN A 251 -10.90 4.18 6.58
CA ASN A 251 -11.87 3.50 5.71
C ASN A 251 -11.45 3.27 4.26
N GLU A 252 -10.19 3.58 3.89
CA GLU A 252 -9.62 3.24 2.59
C GLU A 252 -8.86 1.91 2.61
N PHE A 253 -8.84 1.22 1.47
CA PHE A 253 -8.02 0.04 1.25
C PHE A 253 -6.77 0.34 0.42
N VAL A 254 -5.65 -0.30 0.76
CA VAL A 254 -4.48 -0.45 -0.11
C VAL A 254 -4.38 -1.91 -0.53
N VAL A 255 -4.25 -2.16 -1.83
CA VAL A 255 -3.95 -3.49 -2.38
C VAL A 255 -2.51 -3.48 -2.86
N LEU A 256 -1.71 -4.44 -2.40
CA LEU A 256 -0.36 -4.69 -2.91
C LEU A 256 -0.38 -5.85 -3.91
N SER A 257 0.37 -5.68 -5.00
CA SER A 257 0.63 -6.72 -5.98
C SER A 257 1.46 -7.85 -5.37
N ALA A 258 1.34 -9.05 -5.91
CA ALA A 258 2.32 -10.11 -5.69
C ALA A 258 3.75 -9.59 -5.92
N ASP A 259 4.65 -9.95 -5.01
CA ASP A 259 6.08 -9.58 -4.98
C ASP A 259 6.43 -8.08 -5.04
N ALA A 260 5.47 -7.19 -4.77
CA ALA A 260 5.75 -5.77 -4.57
C ALA A 260 6.32 -5.54 -3.16
N LEU A 261 7.39 -4.76 -3.08
CA LEU A 261 7.95 -4.32 -1.80
C LEU A 261 7.21 -3.07 -1.32
N SER A 262 6.98 -2.97 -0.02
CA SER A 262 6.33 -1.81 0.60
C SER A 262 6.95 -1.45 1.94
N GLN A 263 7.00 -0.15 2.22
CA GLN A 263 7.22 0.43 3.54
C GLN A 263 6.20 1.55 3.76
N SER A 264 5.92 1.92 5.00
CA SER A 264 5.06 3.07 5.29
C SER A 264 5.42 3.78 6.59
N PHE A 265 4.92 5.00 6.77
CA PHE A 265 4.84 5.65 8.08
C PHE A 265 3.42 6.13 8.37
N ALA A 266 3.10 6.30 9.64
CA ALA A 266 1.83 6.88 10.09
C ALA A 266 2.03 8.31 10.62
N GLU A 267 1.11 9.22 10.28
CA GLU A 267 1.10 10.58 10.83
C GLU A 267 0.79 10.61 12.33
N ASP A 268 0.01 9.66 12.82
CA ASP A 268 -0.36 9.52 14.24
C ASP A 268 -0.73 8.07 14.58
N ALA A 269 -1.03 7.80 15.85
CA ALA A 269 -1.60 6.56 16.33
C ALA A 269 -2.79 6.12 15.47
N SER A 270 -2.77 4.86 15.05
CA SER A 270 -3.71 4.36 14.04
C SER A 270 -3.77 2.83 14.02
N TRP A 271 -4.87 2.32 13.47
CA TRP A 271 -5.12 0.90 13.30
C TRP A 271 -5.42 0.56 11.84
N SER A 272 -4.81 -0.53 11.36
CA SER A 272 -5.12 -1.15 10.08
C SER A 272 -5.16 -2.68 10.22
N GLU A 273 -5.77 -3.36 9.26
CA GLU A 273 -5.89 -4.81 9.24
C GLU A 273 -5.60 -5.33 7.82
N SER A 274 -4.62 -6.21 7.72
CA SER A 274 -4.13 -6.76 6.46
C SER A 274 -4.45 -8.25 6.33
N ILE A 275 -4.77 -8.73 5.14
CA ILE A 275 -4.87 -10.16 4.80
C ILE A 275 -4.18 -10.47 3.46
N VAL A 276 -3.65 -11.68 3.31
CA VAL A 276 -3.02 -12.17 2.07
C VAL A 276 -4.00 -12.96 1.20
N PHE A 277 -3.77 -12.97 -0.11
CA PHE A 277 -4.58 -13.71 -1.09
C PHE A 277 -3.82 -13.97 -2.40
N ALA A 278 -4.35 -14.82 -3.29
CA ALA A 278 -3.74 -15.09 -4.60
C ALA A 278 -4.71 -14.82 -5.76
N LEU A 279 -4.19 -14.22 -6.83
CA LEU A 279 -4.83 -14.18 -8.15
C LEU A 279 -4.18 -15.24 -9.06
N PRO A 280 -4.81 -15.63 -10.19
CA PRO A 280 -4.24 -16.58 -11.17
C PRO A 280 -2.76 -16.34 -11.46
N SER A 281 -2.39 -15.07 -11.67
CA SER A 281 -1.03 -14.74 -12.08
C SER A 281 0.04 -14.92 -11.01
N TRP A 282 -0.31 -15.10 -9.74
CA TRP A 282 0.68 -15.44 -8.71
C TRP A 282 1.35 -16.78 -9.04
N VAL A 283 0.62 -17.69 -9.70
CA VAL A 283 1.17 -18.93 -10.26
C VAL A 283 1.80 -18.67 -11.64
N GLU A 284 1.10 -17.96 -12.54
CA GLU A 284 1.57 -17.76 -13.92
C GLU A 284 2.88 -16.96 -14.04
N GLU A 285 3.14 -16.02 -13.12
CA GLU A 285 4.38 -15.25 -13.03
C GLU A 285 5.44 -15.94 -12.14
N GLY A 286 5.17 -17.18 -11.69
CA GLY A 286 6.10 -18.02 -10.94
C GLY A 286 6.33 -17.60 -9.48
N HIS A 287 5.52 -16.69 -8.92
CA HIS A 287 5.67 -16.24 -7.53
C HIS A 287 5.39 -17.35 -6.51
N ALA A 288 4.45 -18.24 -6.82
CA ALA A 288 4.16 -19.43 -6.00
C ALA A 288 5.38 -20.36 -5.84
N SER A 289 6.18 -20.50 -6.90
CA SER A 289 7.38 -21.35 -6.94
C SER A 289 8.64 -20.64 -6.44
N LYS A 290 8.58 -19.35 -6.09
CA LYS A 290 9.76 -18.64 -5.56
C LYS A 290 10.10 -19.22 -4.19
N PRO A 291 11.35 -19.66 -3.96
CA PRO A 291 11.75 -20.07 -2.62
C PRO A 291 11.62 -18.84 -1.71
N SER A 292 10.87 -19.00 -0.61
CA SER A 292 10.99 -18.07 0.51
C SER A 292 12.47 -17.98 0.87
N SER A 293 13.04 -16.78 0.76
CA SER A 293 14.48 -16.61 0.89
C SER A 293 14.93 -17.22 2.23
N SER A 294 15.95 -18.09 2.20
CA SER A 294 16.43 -18.84 3.37
C SER A 294 17.22 -17.92 4.32
N CYS A 295 16.54 -16.89 4.77
CA CYS A 295 17.04 -15.81 5.60
C CYS A 295 16.87 -16.20 7.06
N GLN A 296 17.92 -16.03 7.86
CA GLN A 296 17.89 -16.26 9.30
C GLN A 296 17.26 -15.07 10.07
N CYS A 297 16.44 -14.25 9.41
CA CYS A 297 15.98 -12.96 9.92
C CYS A 297 14.70 -13.06 10.75
N ASP A 298 14.87 -13.28 12.06
CA ASP A 298 13.80 -13.26 13.08
C ASP A 298 13.33 -11.82 13.43
N ILE A 299 12.89 -11.08 12.40
CA ILE A 299 12.41 -9.69 12.57
C ILE A 299 10.89 -9.62 12.64
N PHE A 300 10.21 -10.33 11.73
CA PHE A 300 8.77 -10.51 11.77
C PHE A 300 8.48 -12.00 11.65
N ASN A 301 8.24 -12.66 12.78
CA ASN A 301 7.87 -14.07 12.86
C ASN A 301 6.40 -14.23 12.43
N ARG A 302 6.15 -13.98 11.15
CA ARG A 302 4.84 -13.83 10.50
C ARG A 302 4.58 -14.91 9.43
N SER A 303 5.52 -15.85 9.30
CA SER A 303 5.53 -16.89 8.29
C SER A 303 4.27 -17.77 8.31
N LEU A 304 3.78 -18.10 7.11
CA LEU A 304 2.87 -19.22 6.92
C LEU A 304 3.62 -20.50 7.29
N SER A 305 3.06 -21.32 8.18
CA SER A 305 3.76 -22.49 8.73
C SER A 305 3.96 -23.59 7.69
N LYS A 306 3.16 -23.58 6.62
CA LYS A 306 3.29 -24.47 5.46
C LYS A 306 3.57 -23.67 4.19
N THR A 307 4.55 -24.14 3.42
CA THR A 307 4.69 -23.80 2.00
C THR A 307 3.43 -24.23 1.26
N ILE A 308 2.87 -23.36 0.41
CA ILE A 308 1.79 -23.75 -0.49
C ILE A 308 2.39 -24.62 -1.60
N ASP A 309 1.90 -25.84 -1.73
CA ASP A 309 2.17 -26.69 -2.90
C ASP A 309 1.56 -26.03 -4.15
N ASP A 310 2.40 -25.61 -5.09
CA ASP A 310 1.97 -24.93 -6.30
C ASP A 310 1.43 -25.89 -7.36
N THR A 311 1.69 -27.19 -7.24
CA THR A 311 1.21 -28.22 -8.17
C THR A 311 -0.32 -28.40 -8.12
N VAL A 312 -0.97 -27.95 -7.04
CA VAL A 312 -2.44 -27.96 -6.91
C VAL A 312 -3.13 -26.97 -7.86
N PHE A 313 -2.41 -26.00 -8.41
CA PHE A 313 -2.94 -24.98 -9.32
C PHE A 313 -2.73 -25.36 -10.79
N SER A 314 -3.32 -26.47 -11.22
CA SER A 314 -3.30 -26.84 -12.64
C SER A 314 -3.95 -25.75 -13.51
N LYS A 315 -3.53 -25.64 -14.77
CA LYS A 315 -4.05 -24.62 -15.71
C LYS A 315 -5.57 -24.72 -15.86
N GLU A 316 -6.09 -25.94 -15.88
CA GLU A 316 -7.51 -26.26 -15.98
C GLU A 316 -8.27 -25.77 -14.74
N MET A 317 -7.70 -25.98 -13.54
CA MET A 317 -8.28 -25.52 -12.28
C MET A 317 -8.26 -23.98 -12.17
N ILE A 318 -7.19 -23.32 -12.63
CA ILE A 318 -7.10 -21.86 -12.72
C ILE A 318 -8.17 -21.32 -13.68
N GLN A 319 -8.30 -21.88 -14.88
CA GLN A 319 -9.31 -21.48 -15.86
C GLN A 319 -10.74 -21.68 -15.35
N GLN A 320 -11.03 -22.80 -14.69
CA GLN A 320 -12.32 -23.04 -14.03
C GLN A 320 -12.60 -22.01 -12.92
N TYR A 321 -11.59 -21.65 -12.13
CA TYR A 321 -11.72 -20.61 -11.10
C TYR A 321 -12.04 -19.24 -11.70
N ILE A 322 -11.29 -18.80 -12.73
CA ILE A 322 -11.53 -17.52 -13.43
C ILE A 322 -12.98 -17.46 -13.93
N LYS A 323 -13.39 -18.45 -14.73
CA LYS A 323 -14.73 -18.54 -15.33
C LYS A 323 -15.86 -18.58 -14.30
N SER A 324 -15.64 -19.20 -13.14
CA SER A 324 -16.69 -19.45 -12.14
C SER A 324 -16.77 -18.39 -11.03
N TYR A 325 -15.73 -17.58 -10.84
CA TYR A 325 -15.64 -16.65 -9.69
C TYR A 325 -15.19 -15.24 -10.04
N LEU A 326 -14.37 -15.05 -11.09
CA LEU A 326 -13.87 -13.72 -11.48
C LEU A 326 -14.71 -13.11 -12.62
N ASP A 327 -15.13 -13.92 -13.59
CA ASP A 327 -15.84 -13.48 -14.81
C ASP A 327 -17.35 -13.23 -14.64
N ASN A 328 -17.91 -13.43 -13.44
CA ASN A 328 -19.36 -13.36 -13.15
C ASN A 328 -20.01 -11.96 -13.31
N ASN A 329 -19.37 -11.02 -14.02
CA ASN A 329 -19.92 -9.70 -14.34
C ASN A 329 -20.84 -9.70 -15.58
N THR A 330 -21.17 -10.84 -16.19
CA THR A 330 -22.07 -10.91 -17.38
C THR A 330 -23.34 -11.74 -17.23
N ASN A 331 -23.56 -12.50 -16.14
CA ASN A 331 -24.86 -13.17 -15.92
C ASN A 331 -25.21 -13.33 -14.44
N ASP A 332 -26.37 -12.76 -14.05
CA ASP A 332 -27.08 -13.15 -12.83
C ASP A 332 -27.52 -14.61 -12.95
N LYS A 333 -26.94 -15.50 -12.13
CA LYS A 333 -27.60 -16.71 -11.65
C LYS A 333 -26.99 -17.22 -10.36
N SER A 334 -27.85 -17.44 -9.38
CA SER A 334 -27.55 -17.97 -8.05
C SER A 334 -26.84 -19.33 -8.11
N ILE A 335 -25.57 -19.40 -7.71
CA ILE A 335 -24.90 -20.68 -7.43
C ILE A 335 -25.08 -21.01 -5.94
N ILE A 336 -26.08 -21.84 -5.66
CA ILE A 336 -26.22 -22.53 -4.38
C ILE A 336 -25.13 -23.60 -4.33
N LEU A 337 -24.21 -23.48 -3.38
CA LEU A 337 -23.21 -24.52 -3.10
C LEU A 337 -23.93 -25.77 -2.55
N LYS A 338 -23.95 -26.84 -3.36
CA LYS A 338 -24.10 -28.21 -2.84
C LYS A 338 -22.71 -28.82 -2.74
N ASP A 339 -22.15 -28.83 -1.53
CA ASP A 339 -21.02 -29.70 -1.23
C ASP A 339 -21.49 -31.15 -1.28
N GLN A 340 -21.06 -31.92 -2.29
CA GLN A 340 -21.18 -33.38 -2.27
C GLN A 340 -19.88 -34.05 -2.71
N ASN A 341 -19.39 -34.87 -1.78
CA ASN A 341 -18.35 -35.88 -1.85
C ASN A 341 -18.06 -36.47 -3.24
N TYR A 342 -16.78 -36.70 -3.53
CA TYR A 342 -16.38 -37.81 -4.39
C TYR A 342 -15.24 -38.61 -3.74
N SER A 343 -15.46 -39.93 -3.68
CA SER A 343 -14.42 -40.93 -3.52
C SER A 343 -14.61 -41.95 -4.63
N SER A 344 -13.51 -42.33 -5.30
CA SER A 344 -13.26 -43.63 -5.96
C SER A 344 -14.30 -44.13 -7.00
N VAL A 345 -14.00 -44.42 -8.26
CA VAL A 345 -13.14 -45.52 -8.81
C VAL A 345 -13.03 -45.35 -10.34
N MET A 346 -12.00 -45.93 -10.97
CA MET A 346 -11.73 -45.95 -12.43
C MET A 346 -12.81 -46.62 -13.31
N THR A 347 -12.83 -46.31 -14.61
CA THR A 347 -12.49 -47.29 -15.68
C THR A 347 -12.12 -46.66 -17.05
N THR A 348 -11.27 -47.41 -17.75
CA THR A 348 -10.58 -47.28 -19.06
C THR A 348 -11.38 -47.06 -20.36
N SER A 349 -10.67 -46.59 -21.41
CA SER A 349 -10.78 -46.85 -22.89
C SER A 349 -10.75 -45.54 -23.72
N THR A 350 -9.63 -45.13 -24.34
CA THR A 350 -8.96 -45.51 -25.63
C THR A 350 -9.56 -44.89 -26.91
N MET A 351 -8.74 -44.10 -27.63
CA MET A 351 -8.71 -43.89 -29.09
C MET A 351 -9.93 -43.19 -29.74
N ASP A 352 -9.83 -42.38 -30.81
CA ASP A 352 -8.69 -41.96 -31.65
C ASP A 352 -8.99 -40.62 -32.38
N ASP A 353 -7.95 -40.09 -33.03
CA ASP A 353 -7.94 -39.29 -34.26
C ASP A 353 -8.22 -37.78 -34.36
N MET A 354 -7.31 -37.23 -35.18
CA MET A 354 -7.16 -35.90 -35.77
C MET A 354 -8.39 -35.37 -36.53
N GLN A 355 -8.54 -34.04 -36.58
CA GLN A 355 -8.16 -33.29 -37.79
C GLN A 355 -8.11 -31.77 -37.57
N SER A 356 -7.07 -31.15 -38.11
CA SER A 356 -6.92 -29.70 -38.25
C SER A 356 -7.69 -29.19 -39.45
N SER A 357 -8.35 -28.03 -39.31
CA SER A 357 -8.75 -27.21 -40.45
C SER A 357 -8.47 -25.73 -40.16
N SER A 358 -8.28 -24.97 -41.22
CA SER A 358 -7.48 -23.74 -41.23
C SER A 358 -8.29 -22.46 -41.47
N CYS A 359 -7.56 -21.35 -41.33
CA CYS A 359 -7.75 -20.02 -41.94
C CYS A 359 -8.30 -18.91 -41.03
N ASN A 360 -7.43 -17.90 -40.87
CA ASN A 360 -7.66 -16.46 -41.08
C ASN A 360 -8.92 -15.82 -40.48
N ASP A 361 -8.72 -14.75 -39.70
CA ASP A 361 -9.00 -13.39 -40.20
C ASP A 361 -8.33 -12.31 -39.32
N GLU A 362 -7.96 -11.18 -39.93
CA GLU A 362 -7.37 -10.02 -39.23
C GLU A 362 -8.43 -9.23 -38.44
N PRO A 363 -8.09 -8.65 -37.27
CA PRO A 363 -9.00 -7.79 -36.54
C PRO A 363 -9.07 -6.38 -37.15
N ILE A 364 -10.24 -6.05 -37.71
CA ILE A 364 -10.62 -4.71 -38.17
C ILE A 364 -10.48 -3.68 -37.04
N ILE A 365 -9.87 -2.52 -37.34
CA ILE A 365 -9.76 -1.37 -36.44
C ILE A 365 -10.99 -0.45 -36.61
N PRO A 366 -11.76 -0.15 -35.53
CA PRO A 366 -12.66 0.99 -35.50
C PRO A 366 -12.01 2.12 -34.69
N SER A 367 -11.39 3.07 -35.40
CA SER A 367 -10.99 4.35 -34.85
C SER A 367 -12.23 5.19 -34.50
N ASN A 368 -12.46 5.50 -33.22
CA ASN A 368 -13.26 6.66 -32.77
C ASN A 368 -13.19 6.85 -31.24
N VAL A 369 -12.20 7.61 -30.74
CA VAL A 369 -12.28 8.25 -29.42
C VAL A 369 -11.87 9.71 -29.56
N LYS A 370 -12.87 10.59 -29.42
CA LYS A 370 -12.72 12.04 -29.49
C LYS A 370 -12.23 12.56 -28.12
N LEU A 371 -10.94 12.84 -28.02
CA LEU A 371 -10.35 13.43 -26.80
C LEU A 371 -10.86 14.88 -26.64
N MET A 372 -11.69 15.12 -25.63
CA MET A 372 -11.95 16.47 -25.12
C MET A 372 -11.05 16.75 -23.92
N PHE A 373 -10.11 17.67 -24.10
CA PHE A 373 -9.37 18.28 -23.01
C PHE A 373 -10.25 19.36 -22.37
N SER A 374 -10.48 19.28 -21.06
CA SER A 374 -11.07 20.37 -20.28
C SER A 374 -9.95 21.10 -19.54
N SER A 375 -9.64 22.30 -20.01
CA SER A 375 -8.69 23.22 -19.37
C SER A 375 -9.35 23.92 -18.18
N GLN A 376 -8.68 23.92 -17.03
CA GLN A 376 -9.12 24.64 -15.84
C GLN A 376 -9.18 26.15 -16.10
N GLN A 377 -10.28 26.80 -15.68
CA GLN A 377 -10.35 28.25 -15.51
C GLN A 377 -10.48 28.57 -14.02
N VAL A 378 -9.70 29.57 -13.58
CA VAL A 378 -9.69 30.12 -12.23
C VAL A 378 -10.27 31.53 -12.28
N VAL A 379 -11.37 31.77 -11.56
CA VAL A 379 -11.93 33.11 -11.23
C VAL A 379 -12.79 32.99 -9.96
N PRO A 380 -13.12 34.08 -9.22
CA PRO A 380 -12.88 34.10 -7.79
C PRO A 380 -14.15 34.18 -6.92
N SER A 381 -13.95 34.12 -5.61
CA SER A 381 -14.96 34.25 -4.57
C SER A 381 -15.48 35.68 -4.38
N HIS A 382 -16.79 35.83 -4.15
CA HIS A 382 -17.36 36.98 -3.43
C HIS A 382 -18.57 36.61 -2.56
N ASP A 383 -18.41 36.92 -1.28
CA ASP A 383 -19.31 37.29 -0.16
C ASP A 383 -20.85 37.26 -0.26
N SER A 384 -21.44 36.75 0.84
CA SER A 384 -22.49 37.45 1.61
C SER A 384 -22.50 36.88 3.05
N ALA A 385 -21.96 37.54 4.07
CA ALA A 385 -22.44 38.74 4.79
C ALA A 385 -23.37 38.43 5.99
N SER A 386 -22.90 38.76 7.21
CA SER A 386 -23.71 39.46 8.23
C SER A 386 -22.85 39.96 9.42
N ASN A 387 -22.87 41.29 9.63
CA ASN A 387 -23.03 42.00 10.91
C ASN A 387 -21.96 41.81 12.03
N VAL A 388 -21.52 42.84 12.79
CA VAL A 388 -22.05 44.21 12.96
C VAL A 388 -21.01 45.16 13.60
N SER A 389 -21.04 46.46 13.26
CA SER A 389 -20.55 47.63 14.05
C SER A 389 -19.03 47.77 14.37
N THR A 390 -18.40 48.97 14.46
CA THR A 390 -18.86 50.38 14.35
C THR A 390 -17.68 51.35 14.11
N THR A 391 -17.95 52.58 13.61
CA THR A 391 -17.17 53.85 13.76
C THR A 391 -15.70 53.87 13.27
N SER A 392 -15.36 54.43 12.09
CA SER A 392 -15.17 55.86 11.69
C SER A 392 -13.67 56.25 11.65
N LEU A 393 -13.13 57.30 10.97
CA LEU A 393 -13.57 58.55 10.30
C LEU A 393 -12.95 58.65 8.85
N ILE A 394 -13.50 59.35 7.84
CA ILE A 394 -13.41 60.81 7.50
C ILE A 394 -11.95 61.35 7.54
N SER A 395 -11.31 61.91 6.49
CA SER A 395 -11.69 62.18 5.09
C SER A 395 -10.49 62.61 4.20
N ASN A 396 -10.63 62.49 2.87
CA ASN A 396 -10.13 63.36 1.77
C ASN A 396 -8.72 64.00 1.83
N PHE A 397 -7.91 63.86 0.77
CA PHE A 397 -7.88 64.84 -0.34
C PHE A 397 -7.10 64.31 -1.58
N LEU A 398 -7.15 65.08 -2.67
CA LEU A 398 -6.78 64.75 -4.06
C LEU A 398 -5.33 65.12 -4.44
N ASN A 399 -5.03 64.85 -5.72
CA ASN A 399 -3.92 65.37 -6.55
C ASN A 399 -2.55 64.69 -6.37
N GLU A 400 -1.69 64.52 -7.36
CA GLU A 400 -1.70 64.53 -8.85
C GLU A 400 -0.22 64.26 -9.22
N ASP A 401 0.02 63.54 -10.32
CA ASP A 401 1.28 63.51 -11.09
C ASP A 401 2.66 63.22 -10.43
N GLY A 402 3.61 62.74 -11.27
CA GLY A 402 5.03 63.01 -11.04
C GLY A 402 5.98 61.82 -10.83
N LYS A 403 6.16 61.02 -11.88
CA LYS A 403 7.46 60.45 -12.36
C LYS A 403 8.67 60.27 -11.40
N TYR A 404 9.14 59.01 -11.38
CA TYR A 404 10.54 58.54 -11.57
C TYR A 404 11.68 58.94 -10.62
N GLU A 405 12.52 57.91 -10.34
CA GLU A 405 13.94 57.98 -9.93
C GLU A 405 14.25 58.61 -8.55
N SER A 406 15.29 58.20 -7.82
CA SER A 406 16.22 57.05 -7.90
C SER A 406 16.86 56.82 -6.51
N ASP A 407 17.79 55.88 -6.42
CA ASP A 407 18.82 55.76 -5.37
C ASP A 407 18.36 55.27 -3.97
N ILE A 408 18.72 54.06 -3.55
CA ILE A 408 20.05 53.51 -3.17
C ILE A 408 20.43 53.86 -1.71
N ASN A 409 20.54 52.78 -0.91
CA ASN A 409 21.27 52.61 0.34
C ASN A 409 20.99 53.55 1.53
N ASN A 410 20.37 52.95 2.56
CA ASN A 410 20.84 52.79 3.95
C ASN A 410 19.59 52.40 4.77
N GLY A 411 19.57 51.48 5.73
CA GLY A 411 20.57 50.76 6.50
C GLY A 411 19.89 50.31 7.81
N GLN A 412 20.32 49.19 8.38
CA GLN A 412 20.11 48.76 9.78
C GLN A 412 18.87 49.26 10.60
N PHE A 413 17.95 48.35 10.93
CA PHE A 413 17.34 48.20 12.27
C PHE A 413 17.04 46.70 12.47
N GLN A 414 17.66 45.98 13.41
CA GLN A 414 17.50 45.95 14.88
C GLN A 414 16.14 45.45 15.38
N TYR A 415 16.21 44.49 16.32
CA TYR A 415 15.09 43.86 17.01
C TYR A 415 14.70 44.62 18.30
N GLN A 416 13.40 44.84 18.51
CA GLN A 416 12.68 44.92 19.80
C GLN A 416 11.18 44.82 19.43
N VAL A 417 10.35 43.87 19.88
CA VAL A 417 10.03 43.31 21.21
C VAL A 417 9.08 44.20 22.03
N LEU A 418 7.84 43.70 22.18
CA LEU A 418 6.73 44.10 23.09
C LEU A 418 6.04 45.46 22.82
N GLU A 419 4.72 45.41 22.57
CA GLU A 419 3.71 45.27 23.64
C GLU A 419 2.77 44.09 23.34
#